data_AF-A0A6N9YS78-F1
#
_entry.id   AF-A0A6N9YS78-F1
#
_cell.length_a   1.000
_cell.length_b   1.000
_cell.length_c   1.000
_cell.angle_alpha   90.00
_cell.angle_beta   90.00
_cell.angle_gamma   90.00
#
_symmetry.space_group_name_H-M   'P 1'
#
loop_
_entity.id
_entity.type
_entity.pdbx_description
1 polymer ?
#
loop_
_entity_poly.entity_id
_entity_poly.type
_entity_poly.pdbx_seq_one_letter_code
_entity_poly.pdbx_strand_id
1 'polypeptide(L)' 'MVGIEPTTVAIIAAKGVHSPRAAFEPIATKLIWANTPGATSADLFTLTYRHRRSPMFPFETEASR' A
#
# COMPACT_ATOMS: atom_id res chain seq x y z
N MET A 1 15.11 -20.18 2.01
CA MET A 1 14.30 -19.61 0.91
C MET A 1 13.17 -20.58 0.60
N VAL A 2 11.97 -20.08 0.26
CA VAL A 2 10.75 -20.91 0.09
C VAL A 2 10.68 -21.60 -1.29
N GLY A 3 11.62 -21.32 -2.22
CA GLY A 3 11.79 -22.09 -3.47
C GLY A 3 10.67 -21.92 -4.51
N ILE A 4 9.86 -20.88 -4.40
CA ILE A 4 8.78 -20.58 -5.36
C ILE A 4 9.38 -19.81 -6.54
N GLU A 5 9.16 -20.31 -7.75
CA GLU A 5 9.48 -19.59 -8.99
C GLU A 5 8.38 -18.57 -9.32
N PRO A 6 8.64 -17.25 -9.22
CA PRO A 6 7.63 -16.21 -9.39
C PRO A 6 6.89 -16.25 -10.74
N THR A 7 7.55 -16.69 -11.82
CA THR A 7 6.94 -16.75 -13.16
C THR A 7 5.95 -17.89 -13.33
N THR A 8 5.90 -18.85 -12.40
CA THR A 8 5.01 -20.03 -12.47
C THR A 8 3.72 -19.86 -11.67
N VAL A 9 3.56 -18.75 -10.94
CA VAL A 9 2.39 -18.50 -10.10
C VAL A 9 1.47 -17.44 -10.72
N ALA A 10 0.16 -17.62 -10.57
CA ALA A 10 -0.81 -16.71 -11.17
C ALA A 10 -0.86 -15.33 -10.47
N ILE A 11 -0.66 -15.31 -9.15
CA ILE A 11 -0.78 -14.10 -8.32
C ILE A 11 0.31 -14.14 -7.23
N ILE A 12 0.98 -13.01 -7.03
CA ILE A 12 1.92 -12.79 -5.93
C ILE A 12 1.44 -11.61 -5.09
N ALA A 13 1.24 -11.85 -3.80
CA ALA A 13 1.00 -10.78 -2.83
C ALA A 13 2.35 -10.22 -2.34
N ALA A 14 2.77 -9.09 -2.90
CA ALA A 14 4.01 -8.42 -2.48
C ALA A 14 3.73 -7.39 -1.36
N LYS A 15 4.38 -7.55 -0.21
CA LYS A 15 4.24 -6.62 0.93
C LYS A 15 5.15 -5.40 0.76
N GLY A 16 4.65 -4.38 0.09
CA GLY A 16 5.32 -3.09 -0.11
C GLY A 16 4.63 -2.30 -1.22
N VAL A 17 4.66 -0.97 -1.15
CA VAL A 17 3.96 -0.12 -2.15
C VAL A 17 4.83 0.13 -3.39
N HIS A 18 6.11 0.44 -3.17
CA HIS A 18 7.04 0.81 -4.25
C HIS A 18 8.20 -0.17 -4.40
N SER A 19 8.80 -0.63 -3.30
CA SER A 19 9.96 -1.52 -3.34
C SER A 19 9.78 -2.80 -4.17
N PRO A 20 8.59 -3.45 -4.24
CA PRO A 20 8.45 -4.67 -5.04
C PRO A 20 8.47 -4.43 -6.55
N ARG A 21 8.24 -3.19 -7.01
CA ARG A 21 8.14 -2.87 -8.43
C ARG A 21 9.40 -3.27 -9.19
N ALA A 22 10.58 -2.94 -8.65
CA ALA A 22 11.86 -3.24 -9.29
C ALA A 22 12.05 -4.74 -9.60
N ALA A 23 11.49 -5.63 -8.76
CA ALA A 23 11.60 -7.07 -8.94
C ALA A 23 10.47 -7.65 -9.82
N PHE A 24 9.24 -7.11 -9.70
CA PHE A 24 8.06 -7.71 -10.33
C PHE A 24 7.60 -7.03 -11.63
N GLU A 25 7.90 -5.75 -11.86
CA GLU A 25 7.54 -5.08 -13.12
C GLU A 25 8.05 -5.81 -14.38
N PRO A 26 9.27 -6.37 -14.41
CA PRO A 26 9.75 -7.06 -15.60
C PRO A 26 9.05 -8.40 -15.90
N ILE A 27 8.40 -9.00 -14.90
CA ILE A 27 7.87 -10.38 -14.99
C ILE A 27 6.36 -10.48 -14.80
N ALA A 28 5.72 -9.46 -14.22
CA ALA A 28 4.27 -9.44 -13.99
C ALA A 28 3.55 -8.77 -15.17
N THR A 29 2.44 -9.37 -15.61
CA THR A 29 1.57 -8.75 -16.63
C THR A 29 0.97 -7.43 -16.15
N LYS A 30 0.70 -7.31 -14.85
CA LYS A 30 0.12 -6.12 -14.23
C LYS A 30 0.48 -6.04 -12.76
N LEU A 31 0.70 -4.82 -12.28
CA LEU A 31 0.75 -4.52 -10.85
C LEU A 31 -0.60 -3.93 -10.40
N ILE A 32 -1.12 -4.44 -9.29
CA ILE A 32 -2.39 -4.02 -8.71
C ILE A 32 -2.13 -3.61 -7.26
N TRP A 33 -2.43 -2.37 -6.92
CA TRP A 33 -2.40 -1.89 -5.54
C TRP A 33 -3.74 -2.22 -4.87
N ALA A 34 -3.70 -3.11 -3.89
CA ALA A 34 -4.86 -3.46 -3.10
C ALA A 34 -4.95 -2.56 -1.86
N ASN A 35 -6.10 -1.92 -1.64
CA ASN A 35 -6.40 -1.18 -0.41
C ASN A 35 -6.76 -2.14 0.73
N THR A 36 -5.80 -2.97 1.15
CA THR A 36 -6.02 -3.94 2.23
C THR A 36 -6.01 -3.24 3.60
N PRO A 37 -6.83 -3.70 4.57
CA PRO A 37 -6.76 -3.19 5.94
C PRO A 37 -5.38 -3.40 6.57
N GLY A 38 -5.00 -2.52 7.49
CA GLY A 38 -3.79 -2.67 8.30
C GLY A 38 -3.21 -1.34 8.75
N ALA A 39 -2.30 -1.39 9.72
CA ALA A 39 -1.67 -0.21 10.30
C ALA A 39 -0.81 0.61 9.31
N THR A 40 -0.52 0.05 8.14
CA THR A 40 0.23 0.70 7.05
C THR A 40 -0.66 1.06 5.86
N SER A 41 -1.98 1.12 6.05
CA SER A 41 -2.92 1.54 5.00
C SER A 41 -2.63 2.97 4.57
N ALA A 42 -2.71 3.24 3.26
CA ALA A 42 -2.68 4.60 2.74
C ALA A 42 -4.03 5.32 2.90
N ASP A 43 -5.10 4.57 3.18
CA ASP A 43 -6.41 5.13 3.49
C ASP A 43 -6.46 5.57 4.95
N LEU A 44 -6.18 6.86 5.15
CA LEU A 44 -6.12 7.47 6.47
C LEU A 44 -7.45 7.36 7.23
N PHE A 45 -8.59 7.31 6.56
CA PHE A 45 -9.90 7.27 7.22
C PHE A 45 -10.23 5.89 7.81
N THR A 46 -9.48 4.86 7.44
CA THR A 46 -9.62 3.50 8.01
C THR A 46 -8.97 3.35 9.38
N LEU A 47 -8.15 4.33 9.80
CA LEU A 47 -7.37 4.27 11.03
C LEU A 47 -8.00 5.14 12.13
N THR A 48 -8.01 4.63 13.37
CA THR A 48 -8.49 5.38 14.54
C THR A 48 -7.32 6.13 15.20
N TYR A 49 -7.28 7.45 15.04
CA TYR A 49 -6.26 8.29 15.67
C TYR A 49 -6.73 8.85 17.00
N ARG A 50 -5.88 8.80 18.03
CA ARG A 50 -6.14 9.43 19.34
C ARG A 50 -5.41 10.77 19.54
N HIS A 51 -4.27 10.95 18.86
CA HIS A 51 -3.38 12.11 19.06
C HIS A 51 -2.94 12.74 17.73
N ARG A 52 -3.83 12.78 16.73
CA ARG A 52 -3.56 13.43 15.45
C ARG A 52 -3.65 14.96 15.61
N ARG A 53 -2.75 15.70 14.95
CA ARG A 53 -2.84 17.17 14.83
C ARG A 53 -4.21 17.57 14.25
N SER A 54 -4.82 18.63 14.77
CA SER A 54 -6.00 19.28 14.19
C SER A 54 -5.78 20.80 14.14
N PRO A 55 -5.93 21.47 12.97
CA PRO A 55 -6.40 20.88 11.72
C PRO A 55 -5.25 20.16 10.96
N MET A 56 -5.58 19.13 10.18
CA MET A 56 -4.66 18.45 9.27
C MET A 56 -5.44 17.90 8.06
N PHE A 57 -5.07 18.35 6.86
CA PHE A 57 -5.57 17.78 5.61
C PHE A 57 -5.14 16.30 5.50
N PRO A 58 -6.01 15.36 5.08
CA PRO A 58 -7.34 15.57 4.49
C PRO A 58 -8.52 15.55 5.46
N PHE A 59 -8.31 15.47 6.78
CA PHE A 59 -9.40 15.38 7.75
C PHE A 59 -10.14 16.71 7.93
N GLU A 60 -9.39 17.80 8.02
CA GLU A 60 -9.92 19.17 8.01
C GLU A 60 -9.40 19.89 6.77
N THR A 61 -10.30 20.35 5.91
CA THR A 61 -9.94 20.96 4.63
C THR A 61 -9.41 22.38 4.78
N GLU A 62 -9.69 23.08 5.89
CA GLU A 62 -9.08 24.40 6.15
C GLU A 62 -7.55 24.35 6.30
N ALA A 63 -6.97 23.18 6.60
CA ALA A 63 -5.51 22.99 6.70
C ALA A 63 -4.78 22.94 5.35
N SER A 64 -5.47 23.05 4.21
CA SER A 64 -4.85 23.05 2.89
C SER A 64 -4.60 24.45 2.31
N ARG A 65 -4.73 25.51 3.13
CA ARG A 65 -4.48 26.90 2.73
C ARG A 65 -3.06 27.37 3.02
#